data_AF-A0A8C7MRU3-F1
#
_entry.id   AF-A0A8C7MRU3-F1
#
_cell.length_a   1.000
_cell.length_b   1.000
_cell.length_c   1.000
_cell.angle_alpha   90.00
_cell.angle_beta   90.00
_cell.angle_gamma   90.00
#
_symmetry.space_group_name_H-M   'P 1'
#
loop_
_entity.id
_entity.type
_entity.pdbx_description
1 polymer ?
#
loop_
_entity_poly.entity_id
_entity_poly.type
_entity_poly.pdbx_seq_one_letter_code
_entity_poly.pdbx_strand_id
1 'polypeptide(L)'
;MYVCMYVCMYVCVYVCVCMYVCMYVCMYVCMYVCMYVCMYVCVCVCMCVCMYVCVCACACARAHRDRSEDEAFRSLMKILSKLSEEIQAAGGEVEELILQLTAACFRAQRNGCVQCARNQSLLRSLGAIDLSIRILDMLQKLKSENTDYIFEALRCGVQFIGNLAVDNQFCKDDIWTLIFPDLLLALLCVDDERAVGYSSMVLHTCLDEHKVERLAHPGNIHLALKVMELCRTQSELDWTVLIATQHFLKSSVLVKNMYAGMSHQERVTLLELISAQLGEEDSEDCGIPPTVATFLASCFQERCGAVLTLASESDNEEALTVISLLDVLCEMTSDHKQFMFLQNHPDLLKSTVDLLHQVHALGKTSKNVFTAAQNFSLAQGGDCSSSPSVSFKAHLIRLIGNLCHGNTANQNKVRKLDGLPLIMDNCSIDSNNPFISQWAIFATRNILEHNLENQELVASLERRGVADDSALRAMGFRVEERDGNVLLKPCSKDP
;
A
#
# COMPACT_ATOMS: atom_id res chain seq x y z
N MET A 1 -24.10 -60.18 -68.70
CA MET A 1 -25.00 -59.50 -67.74
C MET A 1 -24.25 -59.02 -66.49
N TYR A 2 -23.32 -59.80 -65.92
CA TYR A 2 -22.50 -59.38 -64.75
C TYR A 2 -21.63 -58.14 -64.98
N VAL A 3 -21.04 -57.98 -66.16
CA VAL A 3 -20.14 -56.83 -66.45
C VAL A 3 -20.92 -55.50 -66.51
N CYS A 4 -22.11 -55.46 -67.11
CA CYS A 4 -22.92 -54.22 -67.14
C CYS A 4 -23.40 -53.78 -65.76
N MET A 5 -23.75 -54.72 -64.87
CA MET A 5 -24.21 -54.38 -63.53
C MET A 5 -23.05 -53.87 -62.65
N TYR A 6 -21.86 -54.47 -62.79
CA TYR A 6 -20.66 -54.02 -62.07
C TYR A 6 -20.22 -52.62 -62.49
N VAL A 7 -20.22 -52.34 -63.79
CA VAL A 7 -19.88 -51.02 -64.32
C VAL A 7 -20.91 -49.97 -63.89
N CYS A 8 -22.21 -50.28 -63.93
CA CYS A 8 -23.24 -49.36 -63.44
C CYS A 8 -23.09 -49.07 -61.95
N MET A 9 -22.83 -50.08 -61.11
CA MET A 9 -22.66 -49.84 -59.67
C MET A 9 -21.39 -49.04 -59.35
N TYR A 10 -20.29 -49.29 -60.08
CA TYR A 10 -19.05 -48.55 -59.91
C TYR A 10 -19.19 -47.08 -60.31
N VAL A 11 -19.87 -46.81 -61.42
CA VAL A 11 -20.15 -45.45 -61.89
C VAL A 11 -21.08 -44.73 -60.91
N CYS A 12 -22.11 -45.40 -60.39
CA CYS A 12 -23.00 -44.82 -59.38
C CYS A 12 -22.24 -44.47 -58.08
N VAL A 13 -21.43 -45.38 -57.53
CA VAL A 13 -20.65 -45.11 -56.30
C VAL A 13 -19.64 -43.99 -56.52
N TYR A 14 -18.98 -43.93 -57.67
CA TYR A 14 -18.07 -42.82 -57.97
C TYR A 14 -18.79 -41.48 -58.01
N VAL A 15 -19.95 -41.41 -58.68
CA VAL A 15 -20.75 -40.17 -58.74
C VAL A 15 -21.25 -39.76 -57.35
N CYS A 16 -21.63 -40.71 -56.49
CA CYS A 16 -22.03 -40.45 -55.10
C CYS A 16 -20.88 -39.91 -54.24
N VAL A 17 -19.68 -40.51 -54.34
CA VAL A 17 -18.49 -40.06 -53.59
C VAL A 17 -18.02 -38.69 -54.08
N CYS A 18 -18.07 -38.44 -55.40
CA CYS A 18 -17.76 -37.13 -55.97
C CYS A 18 -18.71 -36.04 -55.43
N MET A 19 -20.02 -36.30 -55.35
CA MET A 19 -20.99 -35.35 -54.78
C MET A 19 -20.77 -35.10 -53.28
N TYR A 20 -20.42 -36.14 -52.51
CA TYR A 20 -20.18 -36.02 -51.08
C TYR A 20 -18.89 -35.24 -50.78
N VAL A 21 -17.81 -35.52 -51.51
CA VAL A 21 -16.54 -34.79 -51.40
C VAL A 21 -16.71 -33.35 -51.86
N CYS A 22 -17.44 -33.09 -52.95
CA CYS A 22 -17.73 -31.73 -53.39
C CYS A 22 -18.54 -30.94 -52.34
N MET A 23 -19.56 -31.53 -51.72
CA MET A 23 -20.32 -30.88 -50.65
C MET A 23 -19.48 -30.63 -49.39
N TYR A 24 -18.64 -31.59 -49.00
CA TYR A 24 -17.77 -31.44 -47.83
C TYR A 24 -16.70 -30.38 -48.05
N VAL A 25 -16.06 -30.38 -49.22
CA VAL A 25 -15.06 -29.37 -49.61
C VAL A 25 -15.72 -28.01 -49.77
N CYS A 26 -16.91 -27.90 -50.37
CA CYS A 26 -17.62 -26.63 -50.46
C CYS A 26 -18.01 -26.09 -49.07
N MET A 27 -18.51 -26.91 -48.15
CA MET A 27 -18.77 -26.48 -46.77
C MET A 27 -17.50 -26.07 -46.03
N TYR A 28 -16.42 -26.85 -46.15
CA TYR A 28 -15.16 -26.56 -45.47
C TYR A 28 -14.51 -25.29 -46.04
N VAL A 29 -14.50 -25.13 -47.37
CA VAL A 29 -13.96 -23.95 -48.05
C VAL A 29 -14.83 -22.72 -47.79
N CYS A 30 -16.16 -22.84 -47.80
CA CYS A 30 -17.03 -21.71 -47.44
C CYS A 30 -16.84 -21.29 -45.99
N MET A 31 -16.73 -22.22 -45.03
CA MET A 31 -16.42 -21.90 -43.63
C MET A 31 -15.03 -21.28 -43.49
N TYR A 32 -14.00 -21.89 -44.11
CA TYR A 32 -12.64 -21.38 -44.04
C TYR A 32 -12.50 -20.02 -44.70
N VAL A 33 -13.11 -19.81 -45.87
CA VAL A 33 -13.05 -18.54 -46.61
C VAL A 33 -13.90 -17.48 -45.93
N CYS A 34 -15.07 -17.79 -45.40
CA CYS A 34 -15.85 -16.82 -44.61
C CYS A 34 -15.10 -16.42 -43.34
N MET A 35 -14.49 -17.38 -42.62
CA MET A 35 -13.61 -17.11 -41.48
C MET A 35 -12.39 -16.29 -41.90
N TYR A 36 -11.69 -16.66 -42.98
CA TYR A 36 -10.48 -15.96 -43.45
C TYR A 36 -10.79 -14.55 -43.95
N VAL A 37 -11.90 -14.35 -44.65
CA VAL A 37 -12.30 -13.04 -45.20
C VAL A 37 -12.82 -12.16 -44.07
N CYS A 38 -13.61 -12.69 -43.12
CA CYS A 38 -13.98 -11.93 -41.93
C CYS A 38 -12.75 -11.59 -41.08
N MET A 39 -11.80 -12.52 -40.92
CA MET A 39 -10.50 -12.31 -40.27
C MET A 39 -9.69 -11.22 -40.96
N TYR A 40 -9.49 -11.31 -42.29
CA TYR A 40 -8.67 -10.36 -43.03
C TYR A 40 -9.33 -8.98 -43.03
N VAL A 41 -10.64 -8.90 -43.21
CA VAL A 41 -11.35 -7.62 -43.19
C VAL A 41 -11.38 -7.04 -41.77
N CYS A 42 -11.60 -7.83 -40.72
CA CYS A 42 -11.59 -7.31 -39.35
C CYS A 42 -10.18 -6.91 -38.92
N VAL A 43 -9.15 -7.71 -39.19
CA VAL A 43 -7.74 -7.40 -38.89
C VAL A 43 -7.25 -6.21 -39.72
N CYS A 44 -7.54 -6.16 -41.02
CA CYS A 44 -7.19 -5.01 -41.85
C CYS A 44 -7.96 -3.76 -41.43
N VAL A 45 -9.26 -3.84 -41.12
CA VAL A 45 -10.03 -2.67 -40.67
C VAL A 45 -9.59 -2.21 -39.29
N CYS A 46 -9.32 -3.11 -38.34
CA CYS A 46 -8.82 -2.69 -37.03
C CYS A 46 -7.38 -2.19 -37.11
N MET A 47 -6.50 -2.78 -37.91
CA MET A 47 -5.14 -2.23 -38.15
C MET A 47 -5.19 -0.89 -38.88
N CYS A 48 -6.06 -0.76 -39.90
CA CYS A 48 -6.25 0.48 -40.64
C CYS A 48 -6.90 1.55 -39.77
N VAL A 49 -7.91 1.24 -38.96
CA VAL A 49 -8.57 2.19 -38.05
C VAL A 49 -7.65 2.55 -36.89
N CYS A 50 -6.92 1.61 -36.31
CA CYS A 50 -5.91 1.90 -35.29
C CYS A 50 -4.80 2.78 -35.87
N MET A 51 -4.28 2.49 -37.08
CA MET A 51 -3.33 3.36 -37.77
C MET A 51 -3.93 4.72 -38.11
N TYR A 52 -5.14 4.78 -38.65
CA TYR A 52 -5.79 6.03 -39.06
C TYR A 52 -6.12 6.89 -37.84
N VAL A 53 -6.61 6.31 -36.74
CA VAL A 53 -6.88 7.02 -35.48
C VAL A 53 -5.57 7.49 -34.83
N CYS A 54 -4.51 6.67 -34.81
CA CYS A 54 -3.20 7.08 -34.29
C CYS A 54 -2.54 8.17 -35.15
N VAL A 55 -2.69 8.13 -36.47
CA VAL A 55 -2.16 9.14 -37.41
C VAL A 55 -3.01 10.43 -37.40
N CYS A 56 -4.33 10.34 -37.30
CA CYS A 56 -5.25 11.49 -37.22
C CYS A 56 -5.28 12.16 -35.84
N ALA A 57 -4.96 11.43 -34.76
CA ALA A 57 -4.73 12.01 -33.43
C ALA A 57 -3.52 12.97 -33.46
N CYS A 58 -2.50 12.66 -34.25
CA CYS A 58 -1.26 13.44 -34.37
C CYS A 58 -1.31 14.57 -35.41
N ALA A 59 -2.23 14.58 -36.38
CA ALA A 59 -2.24 15.57 -37.48
C ALA A 59 -3.65 16.07 -37.88
N CYS A 60 -3.86 17.39 -37.78
CA CYS A 60 -4.78 18.25 -38.57
C CYS A 60 -6.26 18.53 -38.12
N ALA A 61 -6.53 19.85 -37.99
CA ALA A 61 -7.72 20.72 -38.16
C ALA A 61 -9.17 20.29 -37.74
N ARG A 62 -9.85 21.24 -37.06
CA ARG A 62 -10.96 21.07 -36.08
C ARG A 62 -12.42 20.91 -36.57
N ALA A 63 -12.77 20.98 -37.86
CA ALA A 63 -14.20 21.10 -38.26
C ALA A 63 -14.84 19.86 -38.94
N HIS A 64 -14.04 18.97 -39.55
CA HIS A 64 -14.53 17.71 -40.14
C HIS A 64 -14.34 16.49 -39.21
N ARG A 65 -13.71 16.68 -38.04
CA ARG A 65 -13.36 15.64 -37.04
C ARG A 65 -14.59 14.97 -36.39
N ASP A 66 -15.62 15.75 -36.11
CA ASP A 66 -16.64 15.37 -35.12
C ASP A 66 -17.51 14.22 -35.64
N ARG A 67 -17.94 14.29 -36.90
CA ARG A 67 -18.77 13.24 -37.51
C ARG A 67 -18.03 11.93 -37.73
N SER A 68 -16.76 11.99 -38.13
CA SER A 68 -15.96 10.80 -38.41
C SER A 68 -15.55 10.06 -37.13
N GLU A 69 -15.25 10.80 -36.06
CA GLU A 69 -14.96 10.20 -34.75
C GLU A 69 -16.21 9.56 -34.15
N ASP A 70 -17.37 10.22 -34.25
CA ASP A 70 -18.66 9.66 -33.79
C ASP A 70 -18.98 8.32 -34.45
N GLU A 71 -18.83 8.23 -35.78
CA GLU A 71 -19.11 7.02 -36.54
C GLU A 71 -18.09 5.91 -36.25
N ALA A 72 -16.82 6.28 -36.05
CA ALA A 72 -15.77 5.34 -35.65
C ALA A 72 -16.05 4.75 -34.25
N PHE A 73 -16.37 5.57 -33.25
CA PHE A 73 -16.70 5.08 -31.91
C PHE A 73 -17.96 4.23 -31.90
N ARG A 74 -19.01 4.61 -32.64
CA ARG A 74 -20.20 3.77 -32.80
C ARG A 74 -19.88 2.43 -33.44
N SER A 75 -18.98 2.40 -34.42
CA SER A 75 -18.55 1.16 -35.07
C SER A 75 -17.74 0.28 -34.12
N LEU A 76 -16.79 0.85 -33.39
CA LEU A 76 -16.01 0.16 -32.36
C LEU A 76 -16.92 -0.40 -31.24
N MET A 77 -17.92 0.38 -30.80
CA MET A 77 -18.89 -0.07 -29.81
C MET A 77 -19.74 -1.24 -30.30
N LYS A 78 -20.15 -1.26 -31.58
CA LYS A 78 -20.85 -2.41 -32.17
C LYS A 78 -19.97 -3.66 -32.20
N ILE A 79 -18.70 -3.50 -32.59
CA ILE A 79 -17.73 -4.60 -32.60
C ILE A 79 -17.53 -5.13 -31.18
N LEU A 80 -17.27 -4.24 -30.22
CA LEU A 80 -17.07 -4.60 -28.83
C LEU A 80 -18.30 -5.28 -28.22
N SER A 81 -19.52 -4.85 -28.59
CA SER A 81 -20.77 -5.48 -28.16
C SER A 81 -20.86 -6.92 -28.69
N LYS A 82 -20.52 -7.14 -29.96
CA LYS A 82 -20.52 -8.48 -30.54
C LYS A 82 -19.46 -9.38 -29.90
N LEU A 83 -18.25 -8.85 -29.67
CA LEU A 83 -17.19 -9.57 -28.97
C LEU A 83 -17.61 -9.94 -27.54
N SER A 84 -18.33 -9.05 -26.85
CA SER A 84 -18.90 -9.35 -25.52
C SER A 84 -19.88 -10.52 -25.55
N GLU A 85 -20.72 -10.62 -26.58
CA GLU A 85 -21.66 -11.73 -26.74
C GLU A 85 -20.92 -13.05 -27.01
N GLU A 86 -19.87 -13.00 -27.82
CA GLU A 86 -19.03 -14.17 -28.11
C GLU A 86 -18.26 -14.66 -26.87
N ILE A 87 -17.69 -13.73 -26.08
CA ILE A 87 -17.06 -14.05 -24.77
C ILE A 87 -18.07 -14.71 -23.83
N GLN A 88 -19.29 -14.17 -23.76
CA GLN A 88 -20.34 -14.71 -22.90
C GLN A 88 -20.79 -16.11 -23.34
N ALA A 89 -20.88 -16.35 -24.65
CA ALA A 89 -21.32 -17.62 -25.23
C ALA A 89 -20.28 -18.75 -25.07
N ALA A 90 -18.99 -18.40 -25.01
CA ALA A 90 -17.90 -19.36 -24.93
C ALA A 90 -17.91 -20.22 -23.64
N GLY A 91 -18.47 -19.71 -22.54
CA GLY A 91 -18.69 -20.47 -21.30
C GLY A 91 -17.44 -21.03 -20.61
N GLY A 92 -16.24 -20.69 -21.07
CA GLY A 92 -14.96 -21.16 -20.52
C GLY A 92 -13.76 -20.77 -21.39
N GLU A 93 -13.57 -21.47 -22.51
CA GLU A 93 -12.46 -21.21 -23.45
C GLU A 93 -12.88 -20.25 -24.55
N VAL A 94 -12.32 -19.05 -24.51
CA VAL A 94 -12.53 -18.01 -25.52
C VAL A 94 -11.41 -18.09 -26.55
N GLU A 95 -11.74 -17.98 -27.84
CA GLU A 95 -10.73 -17.94 -28.90
C GLU A 95 -9.76 -16.77 -28.72
N GLU A 96 -8.46 -17.02 -28.90
CA GLU A 96 -7.40 -16.00 -28.73
C GLU A 96 -7.66 -14.74 -29.59
N LEU A 97 -8.22 -14.92 -30.78
CA LEU A 97 -8.59 -13.82 -31.67
C LEU A 97 -9.62 -12.89 -31.04
N ILE A 98 -10.64 -13.43 -30.35
CA ILE A 98 -11.69 -12.64 -29.71
C ILE A 98 -11.07 -11.76 -28.61
N LEU A 99 -10.15 -12.33 -27.82
CA LEU A 99 -9.43 -11.62 -26.78
C LEU A 99 -8.53 -10.52 -27.36
N GLN A 100 -7.78 -10.81 -28.43
CA GLN A 100 -6.93 -9.84 -29.11
C GLN A 100 -7.73 -8.68 -29.73
N LEU A 101 -8.86 -8.99 -30.38
CA LEU A 101 -9.75 -7.98 -30.95
C LEU A 101 -10.39 -7.12 -29.86
N THR A 102 -10.76 -7.73 -28.72
CA THR A 102 -11.27 -7.01 -27.55
C THR A 102 -10.22 -6.04 -27.01
N ALA A 103 -8.97 -6.50 -26.84
CA ALA A 103 -7.85 -5.66 -26.45
C ALA A 103 -7.58 -4.51 -27.45
N ALA A 104 -7.66 -4.78 -28.75
CA ALA A 104 -7.49 -3.77 -29.79
C ALA A 104 -8.61 -2.71 -29.76
N CYS A 105 -9.86 -3.13 -29.55
CA CYS A 105 -10.99 -2.22 -29.40
C CYS A 105 -10.83 -1.30 -28.20
N PHE A 106 -10.41 -1.84 -27.04
CA PHE A 106 -10.13 -1.03 -25.86
C PHE A 106 -8.97 -0.07 -26.08
N ARG A 107 -7.87 -0.51 -26.71
CA ARG A 107 -6.73 0.37 -27.04
C ARG A 107 -7.13 1.54 -27.93
N ALA A 108 -7.91 1.27 -28.98
CA ALA A 108 -8.38 2.31 -29.90
C ALA A 108 -9.27 3.34 -29.19
N GLN A 109 -10.23 2.87 -28.38
CA GLN A 109 -11.11 3.76 -27.63
C GLN A 109 -10.36 4.55 -26.55
N ARG A 110 -9.46 3.90 -25.81
CA ARG A 110 -8.56 4.53 -24.84
C ARG A 110 -7.79 5.67 -25.46
N ASN A 111 -7.12 5.44 -26.59
CA ASN A 111 -6.35 6.48 -27.27
C ASN A 111 -7.24 7.62 -27.78
N GLY A 112 -8.47 7.31 -28.18
CA GLY A 112 -9.44 8.30 -28.65
C GLY A 112 -10.04 9.19 -27.56
N CYS A 113 -9.97 8.79 -26.28
CA CYS A 113 -10.55 9.53 -25.17
C CYS A 113 -9.53 10.20 -24.23
N VAL A 114 -8.23 9.95 -24.39
CA VAL A 114 -7.17 10.59 -23.59
C VAL A 114 -7.32 12.11 -23.62
N GLN A 115 -7.49 12.72 -22.44
CA GLN A 115 -7.58 14.18 -22.25
C GLN A 115 -8.59 14.87 -23.19
N CYS A 116 -9.66 14.17 -23.59
CA CYS A 116 -10.67 14.69 -24.50
C CYS A 116 -12.08 14.57 -23.88
N ALA A 117 -12.50 15.60 -23.15
CA ALA A 117 -13.80 15.64 -22.46
C ALA A 117 -15.00 15.36 -23.39
N ARG A 118 -14.94 15.82 -24.65
CA ARG A 118 -15.97 15.52 -25.66
C ARG A 118 -16.06 14.03 -25.93
N ASN A 119 -14.93 13.38 -26.24
CA ASN A 119 -14.93 11.97 -26.63
C ASN A 119 -15.25 11.07 -25.44
N GLN A 120 -14.81 11.44 -24.23
CA GLN A 120 -15.25 10.79 -22.99
C GLN A 120 -16.78 10.86 -22.83
N SER A 121 -17.37 12.04 -23.00
CA SER A 121 -18.82 12.26 -22.88
C SER A 121 -19.62 11.51 -23.95
N LEU A 122 -19.10 11.47 -25.18
CA LEU A 122 -19.67 10.70 -26.27
C LEU A 122 -19.65 9.20 -25.96
N LEU A 123 -18.51 8.64 -25.59
CA LEU A 123 -18.37 7.22 -25.25
C LEU A 123 -19.27 6.83 -24.08
N ARG A 124 -19.36 7.68 -23.05
CA ARG A 124 -20.34 7.56 -21.97
C ARG A 124 -21.77 7.48 -22.51
N SER A 125 -22.16 8.41 -23.40
CA SER A 125 -23.51 8.41 -24.00
C SER A 125 -23.80 7.20 -24.89
N LEU A 126 -22.76 6.56 -25.43
CA LEU A 126 -22.86 5.34 -26.23
C LEU A 126 -22.95 4.07 -25.37
N GLY A 127 -22.89 4.17 -24.03
CA GLY A 127 -22.92 3.02 -23.13
C GLY A 127 -21.59 2.27 -23.05
N ALA A 128 -20.46 2.95 -23.35
CA ALA A 128 -19.14 2.34 -23.30
C ALA A 128 -18.76 1.85 -21.90
N ILE A 129 -19.19 2.57 -20.85
CA ILE A 129 -18.86 2.23 -19.46
C ILE A 129 -19.51 0.89 -19.08
N ASP A 130 -20.83 0.76 -19.22
CA ASP A 130 -21.57 -0.47 -18.90
C ASP A 130 -21.04 -1.69 -19.67
N LEU A 131 -20.80 -1.52 -20.97
CA LEU A 131 -20.29 -2.62 -21.81
C LEU A 131 -18.88 -3.02 -21.39
N SER A 132 -17.99 -2.05 -21.15
CA SER A 132 -16.61 -2.32 -20.75
C SER A 132 -16.56 -3.04 -19.41
N ILE A 133 -17.34 -2.58 -18.43
CA ILE A 133 -17.39 -3.18 -17.09
C ILE A 133 -17.93 -4.61 -17.15
N ARG A 134 -18.97 -4.86 -17.96
CA ARG A 134 -19.48 -6.22 -18.19
C ARG A 134 -18.39 -7.14 -18.77
N ILE A 135 -17.64 -6.64 -19.76
CA ILE A 135 -16.54 -7.42 -20.35
C ILE A 135 -15.46 -7.70 -19.32
N LEU A 136 -15.04 -6.71 -18.52
CA LEU A 136 -14.06 -6.91 -17.45
C LEU A 136 -14.52 -7.94 -16.41
N ASP A 137 -15.79 -7.90 -16.00
CA ASP A 137 -16.36 -8.88 -15.07
C ASP A 137 -16.38 -10.31 -15.64
N MET A 138 -16.57 -10.47 -16.95
CA MET A 138 -16.44 -11.78 -17.59
C MET A 138 -14.99 -12.21 -17.69
N LEU A 139 -14.10 -11.33 -18.18
CA LEU A 139 -12.69 -11.63 -18.41
C LEU A 139 -11.97 -12.06 -17.13
N GLN A 140 -12.24 -11.42 -15.98
CA GLN A 140 -11.61 -11.79 -14.70
C GLN A 140 -12.04 -13.17 -14.17
N LYS A 141 -13.18 -13.69 -14.64
CA LYS A 141 -13.70 -15.02 -14.26
C LYS A 141 -13.22 -16.14 -15.19
N LEU A 142 -12.67 -15.80 -16.36
CA LEU A 142 -12.23 -16.80 -17.33
C LEU A 142 -11.01 -17.56 -16.79
N LYS A 143 -11.01 -18.86 -17.03
CA LYS A 143 -9.86 -19.75 -16.77
C LYS A 143 -9.49 -20.38 -18.09
N SER A 144 -8.30 -20.08 -18.60
CA SER A 144 -7.78 -20.60 -19.87
C SER A 144 -6.33 -21.04 -19.67
N GLU A 145 -5.87 -21.97 -20.50
CA GLU A 145 -4.45 -22.37 -20.56
C GLU A 145 -3.55 -21.20 -21.01
N ASN A 146 -4.08 -20.26 -21.80
CA ASN A 146 -3.35 -19.10 -22.31
C ASN A 146 -3.85 -17.80 -21.67
N THR A 147 -3.42 -17.53 -20.44
CA THR A 147 -3.84 -16.38 -19.62
C THR A 147 -3.36 -15.03 -20.15
N ASP A 148 -2.31 -15.01 -20.98
CA ASP A 148 -1.67 -13.77 -21.45
C ASP A 148 -2.61 -12.88 -22.27
N TYR A 149 -3.44 -13.48 -23.14
CA TYR A 149 -4.40 -12.73 -23.95
C TYR A 149 -5.58 -12.22 -23.12
N ILE A 150 -5.99 -12.96 -22.08
CA ILE A 150 -7.03 -12.51 -21.13
C ILE A 150 -6.49 -11.28 -20.38
N PHE A 151 -5.25 -11.36 -19.86
CA PHE A 151 -4.63 -10.25 -19.16
C PHE A 151 -4.32 -9.06 -20.07
N GLU A 152 -3.98 -9.26 -21.35
CA GLU A 152 -3.89 -8.16 -22.32
C GLU A 152 -5.23 -7.43 -22.48
N ALA A 153 -6.32 -8.17 -22.67
CA ALA A 153 -7.66 -7.59 -22.78
C ALA A 153 -8.09 -6.86 -21.50
N LEU A 154 -7.86 -7.46 -20.33
CA LEU A 154 -8.12 -6.85 -19.01
C LEU A 154 -7.33 -5.55 -18.85
N ARG A 155 -6.00 -5.57 -19.05
CA ARG A 155 -5.15 -4.38 -18.96
C ARG A 155 -5.65 -3.25 -19.84
N CYS A 156 -5.96 -3.56 -21.11
CA CYS A 156 -6.45 -2.55 -22.06
C CYS A 156 -7.82 -1.98 -21.63
N GLY A 157 -8.73 -2.83 -21.15
CA GLY A 157 -10.06 -2.42 -20.69
C GLY A 157 -10.00 -1.56 -19.43
N VAL A 158 -9.20 -1.95 -18.43
CA VAL A 158 -9.02 -1.16 -17.20
C VAL A 158 -8.39 0.20 -17.51
N GLN A 159 -7.36 0.24 -18.37
CA GLN A 159 -6.77 1.51 -18.82
C GLN A 159 -7.76 2.40 -19.59
N PHE A 160 -8.64 1.80 -20.40
CA PHE A 160 -9.69 2.54 -21.10
C PHE A 160 -10.64 3.23 -20.11
N ILE A 161 -11.13 2.48 -19.12
CA ILE A 161 -12.01 3.02 -18.08
C ILE A 161 -11.29 4.11 -17.26
N GLY A 162 -10.02 3.90 -16.91
CA GLY A 162 -9.20 4.93 -16.24
C GLY A 162 -9.16 6.23 -17.02
N ASN A 163 -8.85 6.18 -18.32
CA ASN A 163 -8.80 7.38 -19.16
C ASN A 163 -10.18 8.02 -19.41
N LEU A 164 -11.28 7.28 -19.30
CA LEU A 164 -12.63 7.85 -19.30
C LEU A 164 -12.91 8.63 -18.02
N ALA A 165 -12.35 8.20 -16.89
CA ALA A 165 -12.57 8.79 -15.57
C ALA A 165 -11.73 10.06 -15.32
N VAL A 166 -10.54 10.17 -15.90
CA VAL A 166 -9.65 11.33 -15.71
C VAL A 166 -10.38 12.64 -16.05
N ASP A 167 -10.41 13.55 -15.06
CA ASP A 167 -11.03 14.88 -15.12
C ASP A 167 -12.51 14.91 -15.56
N ASN A 168 -13.24 13.80 -15.39
CA ASN A 168 -14.65 13.70 -15.78
C ASN A 168 -15.52 13.09 -14.67
N GLN A 169 -16.14 13.95 -13.87
CA GLN A 169 -16.91 13.54 -12.69
C GLN A 169 -18.07 12.59 -13.04
N PHE A 170 -18.78 12.84 -14.14
CA PHE A 170 -19.89 11.97 -14.56
C PHE A 170 -19.43 10.56 -14.91
N CYS A 171 -18.29 10.42 -15.60
CA CYS A 171 -17.69 9.11 -15.84
C CYS A 171 -17.24 8.46 -14.54
N LYS A 172 -16.57 9.20 -13.63
CA LYS A 172 -16.13 8.67 -12.32
C LYS A 172 -17.29 8.06 -11.52
N ASP A 173 -18.42 8.76 -11.47
CA ASP A 173 -19.56 8.32 -10.67
C ASP A 173 -20.28 7.10 -11.29
N ASP A 174 -20.43 7.07 -12.61
CA ASP A 174 -20.97 5.91 -13.32
C ASP A 174 -20.07 4.67 -13.16
N ILE A 175 -18.75 4.86 -13.35
CA ILE A 175 -17.75 3.80 -13.21
C ILE A 175 -17.79 3.26 -11.78
N TRP A 176 -17.70 4.15 -10.77
CA TRP A 176 -17.73 3.75 -9.37
C TRP A 176 -18.98 2.94 -9.02
N THR A 177 -20.15 3.38 -9.48
CA THR A 177 -21.43 2.70 -9.20
C THR A 177 -21.46 1.26 -9.71
N LEU A 178 -20.75 0.98 -10.80
CA LEU A 178 -20.75 -0.33 -11.46
C LEU A 178 -19.60 -1.24 -11.01
N ILE A 179 -18.45 -0.70 -10.62
CA ILE A 179 -17.29 -1.51 -10.20
C ILE A 179 -17.24 -1.77 -8.68
N PHE A 180 -17.84 -0.89 -7.88
CA PHE A 180 -17.71 -0.94 -6.42
C PHE A 180 -18.74 -1.87 -5.76
N PRO A 181 -18.37 -2.70 -4.76
CA PRO A 181 -17.00 -3.01 -4.32
C PRO A 181 -16.42 -4.26 -5.01
N ASP A 182 -17.27 -5.20 -5.45
CA ASP A 182 -16.90 -6.60 -5.71
C ASP A 182 -16.01 -6.75 -6.94
N LEU A 183 -16.34 -6.08 -8.05
CA LEU A 183 -15.54 -6.18 -9.27
C LEU A 183 -14.17 -5.53 -9.07
N LEU A 184 -14.10 -4.40 -8.36
CA LEU A 184 -12.84 -3.75 -8.07
C LEU A 184 -11.94 -4.61 -7.18
N LEU A 185 -12.52 -5.28 -6.17
CA LEU A 185 -11.79 -6.26 -5.37
C LEU A 185 -11.30 -7.43 -6.23
N ALA A 186 -12.14 -7.97 -7.11
CA ALA A 186 -11.75 -9.06 -8.01
C ALA A 186 -10.61 -8.65 -8.95
N LEU A 187 -10.64 -7.44 -9.50
CA LEU A 187 -9.58 -6.90 -10.36
C LEU A 187 -8.26 -6.66 -9.61
N LEU A 188 -8.30 -6.37 -8.31
CA LEU A 188 -7.10 -6.26 -7.47
C LEU A 188 -6.54 -7.63 -7.02
N CYS A 189 -7.25 -8.72 -7.29
CA CYS A 189 -6.87 -10.09 -6.94
C CYS A 189 -6.46 -10.94 -8.15
N VAL A 190 -6.33 -10.35 -9.35
CA VAL A 190 -5.87 -11.08 -10.55
C VAL A 190 -4.36 -11.34 -10.51
N ASP A 191 -3.92 -12.43 -11.14
CA ASP A 191 -2.51 -12.86 -11.16
C ASP A 191 -1.62 -12.07 -12.15
N ASP A 192 -2.02 -10.88 -12.59
CA ASP A 192 -1.23 -9.97 -13.45
C ASP A 192 -1.00 -8.63 -12.74
N GLU A 193 0.24 -8.38 -12.30
CA GLU A 193 0.63 -7.19 -11.55
C GLU A 193 0.31 -5.88 -12.29
N ARG A 194 0.41 -5.87 -13.62
CA ARG A 194 0.09 -4.69 -14.42
C ARG A 194 -1.41 -4.39 -14.40
N ALA A 195 -2.26 -5.40 -14.49
CA ALA A 195 -3.70 -5.27 -14.37
C ALA A 195 -4.11 -4.80 -12.98
N VAL A 196 -3.49 -5.35 -11.91
CA VAL A 196 -3.66 -4.87 -10.54
C VAL A 196 -3.26 -3.39 -10.43
N GLY A 197 -2.14 -3.01 -11.05
CA GLY A 197 -1.66 -1.64 -11.04
C GLY A 197 -2.57 -0.65 -11.77
N TYR A 198 -3.08 -1.02 -12.94
CA TYR A 198 -4.08 -0.20 -13.64
C TYR A 198 -5.41 -0.15 -12.87
N SER A 199 -5.78 -1.22 -12.18
CA SER A 199 -7.01 -1.25 -11.36
C SER A 199 -6.89 -0.34 -10.15
N SER A 200 -5.70 -0.29 -9.53
CA SER A 200 -5.37 0.65 -8.47
C SER A 200 -5.41 2.10 -8.95
N MET A 201 -4.91 2.38 -10.17
CA MET A 201 -5.02 3.69 -10.81
C MET A 201 -6.49 4.12 -11.03
N VAL A 202 -7.37 3.20 -11.45
CA VAL A 202 -8.81 3.48 -11.57
C VAL A 202 -9.45 3.75 -10.21
N LEU A 203 -9.11 2.95 -9.19
CA LEU A 203 -9.58 3.14 -7.81
C LEU A 203 -9.20 4.54 -7.31
N HIS A 204 -7.90 4.89 -7.37
CA HIS A 204 -7.39 6.22 -7.01
C HIS A 204 -8.14 7.34 -7.75
N THR A 205 -8.27 7.23 -9.07
CA THR A 205 -8.90 8.26 -9.91
C THR A 205 -10.36 8.53 -9.53
N CYS A 206 -11.10 7.48 -9.13
CA CYS A 206 -12.52 7.56 -8.82
C CYS A 206 -12.80 7.91 -7.36
N LEU A 207 -11.84 7.71 -6.45
CA LEU A 207 -12.00 7.98 -5.02
C LEU A 207 -12.18 9.47 -4.72
N ASP A 208 -13.06 9.74 -3.76
CA ASP A 208 -13.26 11.02 -3.12
C ASP A 208 -13.61 10.79 -1.64
N GLU A 209 -13.74 11.86 -0.86
CA GLU A 209 -14.01 11.78 0.57
C GLU A 209 -15.28 10.97 0.90
N HIS A 210 -16.37 11.17 0.16
CA HIS A 210 -17.62 10.44 0.37
C HIS A 210 -17.51 8.96 0.01
N LYS A 211 -16.77 8.62 -1.05
CA LYS A 211 -16.50 7.22 -1.43
C LYS A 211 -15.60 6.51 -0.43
N VAL A 212 -14.68 7.23 0.23
CA VAL A 212 -13.89 6.71 1.36
C VAL A 212 -14.77 6.36 2.56
N GLU A 213 -15.79 7.15 2.87
CA GLU A 213 -16.77 6.79 3.91
C GLU A 213 -17.54 5.50 3.56
N ARG A 214 -17.90 5.31 2.28
CA ARG A 214 -18.52 4.06 1.82
C ARG A 214 -17.61 2.85 1.95
N LEU A 215 -16.30 3.00 1.73
CA LEU A 215 -15.29 1.96 1.96
C LEU A 215 -15.21 1.56 3.44
N ALA A 216 -15.41 2.52 4.35
CA ALA A 216 -15.33 2.26 5.78
C ALA A 216 -16.47 1.36 6.29
N HIS A 217 -17.55 1.16 5.52
CA HIS A 217 -18.62 0.26 5.90
C HIS A 217 -18.11 -1.19 6.02
N PRO A 218 -18.50 -1.97 7.07
CA PRO A 218 -17.97 -3.31 7.31
C PRO A 218 -18.10 -4.28 6.13
N GLY A 219 -19.16 -4.16 5.32
CA GLY A 219 -19.35 -4.99 4.13
C GLY A 219 -18.36 -4.70 2.98
N ASN A 220 -17.72 -3.53 2.97
CA ASN A 220 -16.83 -3.09 1.90
C ASN A 220 -15.35 -3.02 2.33
N ILE A 221 -15.06 -3.25 3.61
CA ILE A 221 -13.74 -3.05 4.20
C ILE A 221 -12.66 -3.92 3.54
N HIS A 222 -13.05 -5.08 3.01
CA HIS A 222 -12.15 -6.00 2.31
C HIS A 222 -11.43 -5.36 1.13
N LEU A 223 -12.06 -4.40 0.44
CA LEU A 223 -11.40 -3.66 -0.64
C LEU A 223 -10.25 -2.79 -0.10
N ALA A 224 -10.46 -2.10 1.02
CA ALA A 224 -9.43 -1.27 1.65
C ALA A 224 -8.30 -2.13 2.26
N LEU A 225 -8.65 -3.26 2.88
CA LEU A 225 -7.67 -4.25 3.38
C LEU A 225 -6.82 -4.80 2.23
N LYS A 226 -7.42 -5.11 1.07
CA LYS A 226 -6.66 -5.60 -0.08
C LYS A 226 -5.66 -4.57 -0.60
N VAL A 227 -6.01 -3.28 -0.62
CA VAL A 227 -5.07 -2.22 -0.99
C VAL A 227 -3.87 -2.19 -0.04
N MET A 228 -4.10 -2.37 1.27
CA MET A 228 -3.02 -2.37 2.26
C MET A 228 -2.17 -3.64 2.22
N GLU A 229 -2.76 -4.79 1.92
CA GLU A 229 -2.04 -6.02 1.60
C GLU A 229 -1.10 -5.78 0.42
N LEU A 230 -1.61 -5.16 -0.66
CA LEU A 230 -0.84 -4.84 -1.86
C LEU A 230 0.29 -3.83 -1.59
N CYS A 231 0.08 -2.80 -0.75
CA CYS A 231 1.14 -1.88 -0.32
C CYS A 231 2.34 -2.65 0.26
N ARG A 232 2.08 -3.74 0.99
CA ARG A 232 3.12 -4.57 1.61
C ARG A 232 3.74 -5.57 0.63
N THR A 233 2.92 -6.24 -0.18
CA THR A 233 3.39 -7.35 -1.04
C THR A 233 3.96 -6.90 -2.38
N GLN A 234 3.59 -5.70 -2.87
CA GLN A 234 3.96 -5.18 -4.18
C GLN A 234 4.52 -3.76 -4.05
N SER A 235 5.76 -3.64 -3.58
CA SER A 235 6.43 -2.36 -3.32
C SER A 235 6.60 -1.47 -4.57
N GLU A 236 6.60 -2.05 -5.77
CA GLU A 236 6.68 -1.31 -7.04
C GLU A 236 5.35 -0.65 -7.44
N LEU A 237 4.27 -0.91 -6.69
CA LEU A 237 2.93 -0.41 -7.01
C LEU A 237 2.62 0.92 -6.30
N ASP A 238 3.13 2.01 -6.87
CA ASP A 238 2.98 3.38 -6.32
C ASP A 238 1.52 3.79 -6.05
N TRP A 239 0.57 3.32 -6.86
CA TRP A 239 -0.84 3.69 -6.72
C TRP A 239 -1.44 3.30 -5.37
N THR A 240 -1.01 2.17 -4.80
CA THR A 240 -1.54 1.72 -3.50
C THR A 240 -1.09 2.63 -2.36
N VAL A 241 0.17 3.06 -2.39
CA VAL A 241 0.72 4.07 -1.48
C VAL A 241 -0.03 5.39 -1.64
N LEU A 242 -0.25 5.85 -2.87
CA LEU A 242 -1.00 7.09 -3.15
C LEU A 242 -2.45 7.00 -2.64
N ILE A 243 -3.13 5.87 -2.82
CA ILE A 243 -4.48 5.66 -2.26
C ILE A 243 -4.44 5.77 -0.74
N ALA A 244 -3.48 5.09 -0.10
CA ALA A 244 -3.36 5.08 1.34
C ALA A 244 -3.11 6.49 1.91
N THR A 245 -2.08 7.19 1.41
CA THR A 245 -1.66 8.49 1.93
C THR A 245 -2.62 9.63 1.55
N GLN A 246 -3.11 9.66 0.30
CA GLN A 246 -3.94 10.77 -0.17
C GLN A 246 -5.42 10.65 0.21
N HIS A 247 -5.90 9.43 0.48
CA HIS A 247 -7.32 9.16 0.76
C HIS A 247 -7.55 8.44 2.10
N PHE A 248 -6.92 7.28 2.34
CA PHE A 248 -7.30 6.45 3.48
C PHE A 248 -6.92 7.08 4.83
N LEU A 249 -5.69 7.59 4.95
CA LEU A 249 -5.18 8.19 6.19
C LEU A 249 -5.97 9.44 6.63
N LYS A 250 -6.66 10.09 5.69
CA LYS A 250 -7.52 11.26 5.97
C LYS A 250 -8.86 10.88 6.61
N SER A 251 -9.27 9.61 6.57
CA SER A 251 -10.53 9.15 7.18
C SER A 251 -10.28 8.37 8.45
N SER A 252 -10.65 8.98 9.59
CA SER A 252 -10.51 8.35 10.89
C SER A 252 -11.35 7.09 11.08
N VAL A 253 -12.53 7.04 10.44
CA VAL A 253 -13.43 5.87 10.49
C VAL A 253 -12.83 4.71 9.71
N LEU A 254 -12.31 4.99 8.50
CA LEU A 254 -11.70 3.96 7.68
C LEU A 254 -10.44 3.39 8.34
N VAL A 255 -9.54 4.23 8.84
CA VAL A 255 -8.31 3.79 9.53
C VAL A 255 -8.64 2.87 10.71
N LYS A 256 -9.62 3.22 11.55
CA LYS A 256 -10.05 2.39 12.69
C LYS A 256 -10.56 1.02 12.24
N ASN A 257 -11.43 1.00 11.23
CA ASN A 257 -12.05 -0.24 10.75
C ASN A 257 -11.02 -1.14 10.04
N MET A 258 -10.11 -0.54 9.26
CA MET A 258 -8.99 -1.26 8.65
C MET A 258 -8.07 -1.85 9.72
N TYR A 259 -7.63 -1.06 10.69
CA TYR A 259 -6.71 -1.50 11.73
C TYR A 259 -7.24 -2.72 12.51
N ALA A 260 -8.56 -2.78 12.74
CA ALA A 260 -9.21 -3.92 13.38
C ALA A 260 -9.14 -5.21 12.54
N GLY A 261 -9.22 -5.10 11.20
CA GLY A 261 -9.19 -6.23 10.27
C GLY A 261 -7.80 -6.64 9.75
N MET A 262 -6.78 -5.80 9.98
CA MET A 262 -5.40 -6.05 9.55
C MET A 262 -4.65 -7.07 10.42
N SER A 263 -3.78 -7.84 9.76
CA SER A 263 -2.68 -8.57 10.37
C SER A 263 -1.65 -7.62 10.99
N HIS A 264 -0.74 -8.16 11.82
CA HIS A 264 0.32 -7.38 12.43
C HIS A 264 1.26 -6.74 11.40
N GLN A 265 1.60 -7.48 10.33
CA GLN A 265 2.45 -6.96 9.26
C GLN A 265 1.79 -5.80 8.50
N GLU A 266 0.49 -5.89 8.20
CA GLU A 266 -0.24 -4.80 7.55
C GLU A 266 -0.38 -3.57 8.46
N ARG A 267 -0.51 -3.77 9.78
CA ARG A 267 -0.50 -2.67 10.75
C ARG A 267 0.84 -1.96 10.78
N VAL A 268 1.96 -2.68 10.70
CA VAL A 268 3.30 -2.07 10.60
C VAL A 268 3.39 -1.24 9.33
N THR A 269 2.98 -1.76 8.17
CA THR A 269 2.94 -1.00 6.90
C THR A 269 2.08 0.27 7.01
N LEU A 270 0.91 0.19 7.65
CA LEU A 270 0.07 1.37 7.89
C LEU A 270 0.78 2.42 8.74
N LEU A 271 1.49 2.00 9.79
CA LEU A 271 2.21 2.89 10.71
C LEU A 271 3.43 3.51 10.04
N GLU A 272 4.14 2.78 9.18
CA GLU A 272 5.23 3.31 8.36
C GLU A 272 4.74 4.40 7.41
N LEU A 273 3.59 4.20 6.75
CA LEU A 273 2.97 5.22 5.89
C LEU A 273 2.55 6.47 6.68
N ILE A 274 2.02 6.29 7.89
CA ILE A 274 1.69 7.41 8.79
C ILE A 274 2.97 8.16 9.18
N SER A 275 4.03 7.43 9.55
CA SER A 275 5.32 8.04 9.91
C SER A 275 5.93 8.82 8.75
N ALA A 276 5.84 8.30 7.52
CA ALA A 276 6.30 8.99 6.33
C ALA A 276 5.54 10.31 6.10
N GLN A 277 4.22 10.30 6.27
CA GLN A 277 3.38 11.51 6.15
C GLN A 277 3.67 12.55 7.24
N LEU A 278 4.05 12.12 8.45
CA LEU A 278 4.46 13.04 9.52
C LEU A 278 5.82 13.71 9.23
N GLY A 279 6.71 13.03 8.52
CA GLY A 279 8.05 13.53 8.18
C GLY A 279 8.12 14.49 7.00
N GLU A 280 7.03 14.71 6.26
CA GLU A 280 6.99 15.65 5.13
C GLU A 280 6.96 17.11 5.64
N GLU A 281 8.12 17.76 5.65
CA GLU A 281 8.37 19.10 6.26
C GLU A 281 7.54 20.27 5.67
N ASP A 282 6.89 20.09 4.52
CA ASP A 282 6.32 21.18 3.72
C ASP A 282 4.82 21.47 3.94
N SER A 283 4.13 20.75 4.82
CA SER A 283 2.69 20.97 5.08
C SER A 283 2.38 21.37 6.52
N GLU A 284 1.67 22.49 6.71
CA GLU A 284 1.10 22.86 8.02
C GLU A 284 0.06 21.82 8.52
N ASP A 285 -0.40 20.94 7.63
CA ASP A 285 -1.37 19.87 7.89
C ASP A 285 -0.90 18.58 7.19
N CYS A 286 -0.38 17.64 7.98
CA CYS A 286 0.03 16.30 7.52
C CYS A 286 -1.15 15.42 7.03
N GLY A 287 -2.38 15.94 7.03
CA GLY A 287 -3.58 15.25 6.55
C GLY A 287 -4.09 14.16 7.49
N ILE A 288 -3.38 13.84 8.58
CA ILE A 288 -3.77 12.82 9.55
C ILE A 288 -4.72 13.44 10.60
N PRO A 289 -5.97 12.97 10.71
CA PRO A 289 -6.92 13.53 11.66
C PRO A 289 -6.48 13.33 13.13
N PRO A 290 -6.69 14.30 14.03
CA PRO A 290 -6.41 14.16 15.48
C PRO A 290 -7.05 12.92 16.12
N THR A 291 -8.22 12.51 15.61
CA THR A 291 -8.93 11.31 16.05
C THR A 291 -8.18 10.00 15.74
N VAL A 292 -7.31 9.98 14.72
CA VAL A 292 -6.42 8.85 14.42
C VAL A 292 -5.33 8.79 15.46
N ALA A 293 -4.68 9.91 15.79
CA ALA A 293 -3.66 9.96 16.84
C ALA A 293 -4.19 9.50 18.21
N THR A 294 -5.42 9.92 18.58
CA THR A 294 -6.10 9.43 19.80
C THR A 294 -6.31 7.92 19.77
N PHE A 295 -6.71 7.38 18.62
CA PHE A 295 -6.90 5.95 18.44
C PHE A 295 -5.59 5.17 18.57
N LEU A 296 -4.51 5.62 17.91
CA LEU A 296 -3.20 4.97 17.99
C LEU A 296 -2.64 5.00 19.42
N ALA A 297 -2.82 6.11 20.14
CA ALA A 297 -2.45 6.21 21.55
C ALA A 297 -3.21 5.20 22.43
N SER A 298 -4.51 5.02 22.17
CA SER A 298 -5.34 4.01 22.85
C SER A 298 -4.88 2.58 22.51
N CYS A 299 -4.58 2.30 21.24
CA CYS A 299 -4.05 0.99 20.81
C CYS A 299 -2.70 0.67 21.47
N PHE A 300 -1.81 1.65 21.56
CA PHE A 300 -0.54 1.50 22.27
C PHE A 300 -0.80 1.17 23.74
N GLN A 301 -1.64 1.95 24.42
CA GLN A 301 -1.98 1.72 25.84
C GLN A 301 -2.51 0.31 26.10
N GLU A 302 -3.38 -0.21 25.23
CA GLU A 302 -4.00 -1.53 25.41
C GLU A 302 -3.03 -2.68 25.15
N ARG A 303 -2.08 -2.51 24.23
CA ARG A 303 -1.23 -3.60 23.72
C ARG A 303 0.24 -3.50 24.10
N CYS A 304 0.68 -2.43 24.76
CA CYS A 304 2.10 -2.17 24.98
C CYS A 304 2.85 -3.27 25.74
N GLY A 305 2.14 -4.05 26.56
CA GLY A 305 2.69 -5.20 27.27
C GLY A 305 3.18 -6.33 26.37
N ALA A 306 2.71 -6.42 25.12
CA ALA A 306 3.14 -7.45 24.17
C ALA A 306 4.65 -7.42 23.91
N VAL A 307 5.30 -6.25 23.99
CA VAL A 307 6.75 -6.14 23.79
C VAL A 307 7.56 -6.92 24.83
N LEU A 308 7.01 -7.14 26.03
CA LEU A 308 7.72 -7.85 27.11
C LEU A 308 7.96 -9.33 26.76
N THR A 309 7.18 -9.92 25.84
CA THR A 309 7.40 -11.30 25.36
C THR A 309 8.71 -11.44 24.60
N LEU A 310 9.24 -10.36 24.03
CA LEU A 310 10.54 -10.35 23.33
C LEU A 310 11.72 -10.74 24.25
N ALA A 311 11.53 -10.69 25.57
CA ALA A 311 12.53 -11.17 26.52
C ALA A 311 12.73 -12.70 26.46
N SER A 312 11.74 -13.45 25.98
CA SER A 312 11.75 -14.92 25.91
C SER A 312 11.60 -15.46 24.49
N GLU A 313 10.85 -14.77 23.62
CA GLU A 313 10.57 -15.15 22.24
C GLU A 313 11.19 -14.14 21.27
N SER A 314 12.01 -14.58 20.32
CA SER A 314 12.73 -13.66 19.44
C SER A 314 11.88 -13.08 18.30
N ASP A 315 10.71 -13.67 18.03
CA ASP A 315 9.87 -13.30 16.89
C ASP A 315 8.42 -13.17 17.35
N ASN A 316 7.97 -11.92 17.53
CA ASN A 316 6.61 -11.61 17.95
C ASN A 316 6.09 -10.42 17.13
N GLU A 317 5.21 -10.70 16.17
CA GLU A 317 4.67 -9.68 15.27
C GLU A 317 3.83 -8.61 16.00
N GLU A 318 3.18 -8.97 17.12
CA GLU A 318 2.46 -8.00 17.94
C GLU A 318 3.42 -7.01 18.61
N ALA A 319 4.57 -7.49 19.08
CA ALA A 319 5.61 -6.62 19.61
C ALA A 319 6.13 -5.63 18.54
N LEU A 320 6.33 -6.08 17.29
CA LEU A 320 6.70 -5.20 16.17
C LEU A 320 5.67 -4.09 15.97
N THR A 321 4.38 -4.46 15.99
CA THR A 321 3.29 -3.49 15.86
C THR A 321 3.35 -2.42 16.96
N VAL A 322 3.63 -2.82 18.21
CA VAL A 322 3.74 -1.89 19.35
C VAL A 322 4.96 -0.98 19.22
N ILE A 323 6.08 -1.50 18.73
CA ILE A 323 7.30 -0.72 18.50
C ILE A 323 7.02 0.36 17.43
N SER A 324 6.42 -0.02 16.31
CA SER A 324 6.00 0.95 15.27
C SER A 324 4.96 1.96 15.79
N LEU A 325 4.04 1.55 16.67
CA LEU A 325 3.10 2.48 17.32
C LEU A 325 3.83 3.52 18.17
N LEU A 326 4.82 3.09 18.95
CA LEU A 326 5.63 3.98 19.78
C LEU A 326 6.38 4.99 18.91
N ASP A 327 6.95 4.56 17.79
CA ASP A 327 7.68 5.41 16.86
C ASP A 327 6.77 6.50 16.28
N VAL A 328 5.59 6.11 15.80
CA VAL A 328 4.58 7.06 15.29
C VAL A 328 4.15 8.06 16.38
N LEU A 329 3.94 7.61 17.62
CA LEU A 329 3.58 8.50 18.73
C LEU A 329 4.73 9.45 19.09
N CYS A 330 5.97 9.00 18.98
CA CYS A 330 7.14 9.85 19.15
C CYS A 330 7.18 10.94 18.08
N GLU A 331 6.97 10.59 16.81
CA GLU A 331 6.90 11.57 15.71
C GLU A 331 5.76 12.56 15.93
N MET A 332 4.53 12.07 16.17
CA MET A 332 3.37 12.94 16.43
C MET A 332 3.61 13.94 17.58
N THR A 333 4.38 13.57 18.59
CA THR A 333 4.64 14.43 19.76
C THR A 333 5.89 15.31 19.65
N SER A 334 6.61 15.27 18.53
CA SER A 334 7.89 15.99 18.32
C SER A 334 7.72 17.39 17.70
N ASP A 335 6.84 18.22 18.25
CA ASP A 335 6.54 19.62 17.82
C ASP A 335 5.47 19.78 16.72
N HIS A 336 4.71 18.73 16.41
CA HIS A 336 3.47 18.90 15.63
C HIS A 336 2.36 19.48 16.51
N LYS A 337 2.12 20.79 16.39
CA LYS A 337 1.08 21.53 17.15
C LYS A 337 -0.29 20.83 17.15
N GLN A 338 -0.66 20.20 16.03
CA GLN A 338 -1.91 19.46 15.85
C GLN A 338 -2.08 18.29 16.83
N PHE A 339 -0.99 17.67 17.29
CA PHE A 339 -1.02 16.47 18.14
C PHE A 339 -0.63 16.74 19.59
N MET A 340 -0.33 17.99 19.97
CA MET A 340 0.04 18.34 21.34
C MET A 340 -1.07 18.04 22.37
N PHE A 341 -2.32 17.87 21.94
CA PHE A 341 -3.40 17.39 22.81
C PHE A 341 -3.12 15.99 23.41
N LEU A 342 -2.24 15.19 22.78
CA LEU A 342 -1.82 13.88 23.29
C LEU A 342 -1.16 13.96 24.67
N GLN A 343 -0.59 15.11 25.05
CA GLN A 343 -0.11 15.36 26.41
C GLN A 343 -1.22 15.13 27.46
N ASN A 344 -2.47 15.37 27.09
CA ASN A 344 -3.61 15.19 27.97
C ASN A 344 -4.36 13.87 27.74
N HIS A 345 -3.82 12.97 26.89
CA HIS A 345 -4.45 11.67 26.65
C HIS A 345 -4.49 10.87 27.96
N PRO A 346 -5.65 10.28 28.33
CA PRO A 346 -5.78 9.46 29.52
C PRO A 346 -4.76 8.33 29.51
N ASP A 347 -4.07 8.15 30.63
CA ASP A 347 -3.14 7.04 30.91
C ASP A 347 -1.97 6.80 29.95
N LEU A 348 -1.86 7.48 28.80
CA LEU A 348 -0.75 7.31 27.85
C LEU A 348 0.60 7.45 28.55
N LEU A 349 0.83 8.58 29.23
CA LEU A 349 2.06 8.81 29.99
C LEU A 349 2.28 7.76 31.09
N LYS A 350 1.21 7.32 31.76
CA LYS A 350 1.32 6.33 32.84
C LYS A 350 1.78 4.99 32.25
N SER A 351 1.11 4.52 31.21
CA SER A 351 1.44 3.26 30.53
C SER A 351 2.85 3.29 29.94
N THR A 352 3.30 4.42 29.38
CA THR A 352 4.69 4.54 28.89
C THR A 352 5.71 4.43 30.02
N VAL A 353 5.48 5.07 31.17
CA VAL A 353 6.36 4.98 32.36
C VAL A 353 6.35 3.57 32.96
N ASP A 354 5.17 2.97 33.12
CA ASP A 354 5.00 1.62 33.65
C ASP A 354 5.67 0.58 32.75
N LEU A 355 5.61 0.76 31.42
CA LEU A 355 6.31 -0.10 30.47
C LEU A 355 7.83 0.08 30.55
N LEU A 356 8.32 1.32 30.69
CA LEU A 356 9.75 1.58 30.86
C LEU A 356 10.28 0.90 32.12
N HIS A 357 9.53 0.92 33.23
CA HIS A 357 9.87 0.19 34.46
C HIS A 357 10.01 -1.32 34.19
N GLN A 358 9.04 -1.92 33.51
CA GLN A 358 9.03 -3.35 33.21
C GLN A 358 10.19 -3.76 32.29
N VAL A 359 10.40 -3.03 31.19
CA VAL A 359 11.50 -3.27 30.25
C VAL A 359 12.86 -3.14 30.95
N HIS A 360 13.02 -2.10 31.77
CA HIS A 360 14.26 -1.86 32.50
C HIS A 360 14.53 -2.94 33.56
N ALA A 361 13.50 -3.38 34.29
CA ALA A 361 13.62 -4.46 35.27
C ALA A 361 13.94 -5.81 34.62
N LEU A 362 13.31 -6.15 33.49
CA LEU A 362 13.61 -7.36 32.73
C LEU A 362 15.05 -7.37 32.24
N GLY A 363 15.54 -6.26 31.70
CA GLY A 363 16.93 -6.15 31.22
C GLY A 363 17.99 -6.33 32.32
N LYS A 364 17.64 -6.06 33.58
CA LYS A 364 18.51 -6.28 34.77
C LYS A 364 18.39 -7.67 35.38
N THR A 365 17.26 -8.34 35.24
CA THR A 365 16.97 -9.62 35.91
C THR A 365 17.63 -10.79 35.20
N SER A 366 17.61 -10.81 33.87
CA SER A 366 18.20 -11.88 33.06
C SER A 366 18.78 -11.28 31.78
N LYS A 367 19.76 -11.98 31.18
CA LYS A 367 20.31 -11.57 29.88
C LYS A 367 19.27 -11.84 28.79
N ASN A 368 18.75 -10.79 28.18
CA ASN A 368 17.74 -10.82 27.13
C ASN A 368 17.90 -9.62 26.17
N VAL A 369 16.94 -9.40 25.28
CA VAL A 369 16.96 -8.32 24.27
C VAL A 369 16.94 -6.90 24.87
N PHE A 370 16.50 -6.74 26.12
CA PHE A 370 16.45 -5.46 26.83
C PHE A 370 17.68 -5.21 27.72
N THR A 371 18.60 -6.17 27.82
CA THR A 371 19.84 -6.00 28.56
C THR A 371 20.72 -4.97 27.86
N ALA A 372 21.25 -4.02 28.62
CA ALA A 372 22.16 -3.01 28.09
C ALA A 372 23.43 -3.67 27.52
N ALA A 373 23.81 -3.27 26.31
CA ALA A 373 24.99 -3.78 25.64
C ALA A 373 26.06 -2.69 25.53
N GLN A 374 27.33 -3.05 25.71
CA GLN A 374 28.48 -2.15 25.62
C GLN A 374 29.38 -2.47 24.41
N ASN A 375 28.91 -3.32 23.49
CA ASN A 375 29.69 -3.82 22.37
C ASN A 375 29.55 -2.90 21.16
N PHE A 376 30.54 -2.02 20.95
CA PHE A 376 30.66 -1.18 19.77
C PHE A 376 31.30 -1.90 18.58
N SER A 377 30.90 -3.14 18.29
CA SER A 377 31.28 -3.79 17.05
C SER A 377 30.57 -3.10 15.88
N LEU A 378 30.99 -1.88 15.59
CA LEU A 378 30.63 -1.10 14.43
C LEU A 378 31.05 -1.93 13.21
N ALA A 379 30.07 -2.33 12.42
CA ALA A 379 30.21 -2.48 10.97
C ALA A 379 31.35 -3.39 10.47
N GLN A 380 31.37 -4.67 10.87
CA GLN A 380 31.87 -5.70 9.96
C GLN A 380 30.68 -6.29 9.20
N GLY A 381 30.60 -5.93 7.91
CA GLY A 381 29.50 -6.21 6.98
C GLY A 381 29.11 -7.68 6.86
N GLY A 382 28.23 -8.11 7.75
CA GLY A 382 27.40 -9.30 7.62
C GLY A 382 26.03 -8.95 8.20
N ASP A 383 24.97 -9.32 7.48
CA ASP A 383 23.55 -9.10 7.81
C ASP A 383 23.29 -9.11 9.32
N CYS A 384 23.31 -7.93 9.94
CA CYS A 384 22.90 -7.78 11.31
C CYS A 384 21.39 -7.59 11.24
N SER A 385 20.66 -8.69 11.41
CA SER A 385 19.26 -8.64 11.80
C SER A 385 19.19 -7.84 13.09
N SER A 386 19.01 -6.52 12.97
CA SER A 386 18.84 -5.63 14.11
C SER A 386 17.67 -6.17 14.89
N SER A 387 17.91 -6.59 16.14
CA SER A 387 16.85 -7.08 17.01
C SER A 387 15.74 -6.02 17.02
N PRO A 388 14.46 -6.41 16.89
CA PRO A 388 13.38 -5.43 16.76
C PRO A 388 13.28 -4.45 17.94
N SER A 389 13.81 -4.82 19.11
CA SER A 389 13.83 -3.99 20.32
C SER A 389 14.90 -2.90 20.32
N VAL A 390 15.74 -2.79 19.27
CA VAL A 390 16.74 -1.74 19.17
C VAL A 390 16.05 -0.37 19.22
N SER A 391 16.58 0.55 20.03
CA SER A 391 16.02 1.89 20.30
C SER A 391 14.69 1.93 21.07
N PHE A 392 14.02 0.81 21.33
CA PHE A 392 12.70 0.81 21.98
C PHE A 392 12.69 1.55 23.31
N LYS A 393 13.69 1.29 24.16
CA LYS A 393 13.80 1.92 25.48
C LYS A 393 14.10 3.41 25.36
N ALA A 394 14.93 3.79 24.39
CA ALA A 394 15.19 5.20 24.07
C ALA A 394 13.93 5.92 23.60
N HIS A 395 13.09 5.28 22.79
CA HIS A 395 11.84 5.85 22.31
C HIS A 395 10.77 5.97 23.41
N LEU A 396 10.73 5.05 24.39
CA LEU A 396 9.88 5.24 25.58
C LEU A 396 10.27 6.52 26.35
N ILE A 397 11.58 6.73 26.52
CA ILE A 397 12.11 7.93 27.16
C ILE A 397 11.81 9.18 26.33
N ARG A 398 11.98 9.12 25.00
CA ARG A 398 11.60 10.19 24.05
C ARG A 398 10.13 10.58 24.22
N LEU A 399 9.22 9.62 24.18
CA LEU A 399 7.78 9.87 24.33
C LEU A 399 7.47 10.51 25.70
N ILE A 400 8.04 10.00 26.80
CA ILE A 400 7.86 10.61 28.13
C ILE A 400 8.35 12.06 28.13
N GLY A 401 9.53 12.31 27.56
CA GLY A 401 10.10 13.65 27.43
C GLY A 401 9.22 14.61 26.64
N ASN A 402 8.68 14.16 25.51
CA ASN A 402 7.76 14.93 24.66
C ASN A 402 6.45 15.26 25.40
N LEU A 403 5.86 14.27 26.09
CA LEU A 403 4.61 14.46 26.82
C LEU A 403 4.75 15.40 28.03
N CYS A 404 5.97 15.57 28.56
CA CYS A 404 6.25 16.46 29.69
C CYS A 404 6.59 17.91 29.28
N HIS A 405 6.92 18.17 28.01
CA HIS A 405 7.35 19.50 27.56
C HIS A 405 6.26 20.55 27.80
N GLY A 406 6.54 21.55 28.64
CA GLY A 406 5.58 22.61 28.99
C GLY A 406 4.33 22.13 29.75
N ASN A 407 4.26 20.88 30.20
CA ASN A 407 3.06 20.31 30.85
C ASN A 407 3.35 19.91 32.31
N THR A 408 3.08 20.82 33.25
CA THR A 408 3.35 20.61 34.68
C THR A 408 2.60 19.43 35.30
N ALA A 409 1.40 19.11 34.81
CA ALA A 409 0.65 17.95 35.30
C ALA A 409 1.39 16.64 34.99
N ASN A 410 1.90 16.52 33.76
CA ASN A 410 2.69 15.37 33.32
C ASN A 410 4.05 15.31 34.01
N GLN A 411 4.76 16.43 34.12
CA GLN A 411 6.02 16.51 34.88
C GLN A 411 5.85 15.99 36.31
N ASN A 412 4.77 16.40 36.99
CA ASN A 412 4.45 15.94 38.34
C ASN A 412 4.03 14.46 38.38
N LYS A 413 3.32 13.99 37.34
CA LYS A 413 2.93 12.58 37.21
C LYS A 413 4.15 11.67 37.06
N VAL A 414 5.14 12.04 36.26
CA VAL A 414 6.39 11.26 36.13
C VAL A 414 7.13 11.15 37.46
N ARG A 415 7.23 12.24 38.24
CA ARG A 415 7.81 12.18 39.59
C ARG A 415 7.05 11.24 40.51
N LYS A 416 5.72 11.29 40.51
CA LYS A 416 4.86 10.42 41.35
C LYS A 416 4.93 8.93 40.99
N LEU A 417 5.35 8.61 39.76
CA LEU A 417 5.51 7.24 39.25
C LEU A 417 6.97 6.74 39.37
N ASP A 418 7.82 7.44 40.12
CA ASP A 418 9.26 7.17 40.21
C ASP A 418 9.97 7.08 38.84
N GLY A 419 9.41 7.77 37.84
CA GLY A 419 9.92 7.76 36.47
C GLY A 419 11.19 8.61 36.29
N LEU A 420 11.37 9.65 37.13
CA LEU A 420 12.54 10.53 37.01
C LEU A 420 13.86 9.81 37.37
N PRO A 421 13.99 9.12 38.53
CA PRO A 421 15.16 8.29 38.81
C PRO A 421 15.38 7.20 37.76
N LEU A 422 14.30 6.57 37.29
CA LEU A 422 14.35 5.54 36.26
C LEU A 422 14.96 6.06 34.95
N ILE A 423 14.51 7.23 34.47
CA ILE A 423 15.05 7.85 33.24
C ILE A 423 16.53 8.17 33.43
N MET A 424 16.92 8.74 34.57
CA MET A 424 18.32 9.09 34.86
C MET A 424 19.25 7.87 34.92
N ASP A 425 18.74 6.69 35.33
CA ASP A 425 19.52 5.45 35.31
C ASP A 425 19.85 4.96 33.88
N ASN A 426 19.24 5.55 32.86
CA ASN A 426 19.52 5.27 31.45
C ASN A 426 20.49 6.27 30.79
N CYS A 427 21.19 7.09 31.58
CA CYS A 427 22.26 7.97 31.10
C CYS A 427 23.57 7.21 30.78
N SER A 428 23.62 5.89 30.98
CA SER A 428 24.74 5.04 30.56
C SER A 428 24.73 4.76 29.06
N ILE A 429 25.90 4.47 28.50
CA ILE A 429 26.03 4.01 27.11
C ILE A 429 25.36 2.64 26.96
N ASP A 430 24.47 2.52 25.98
CA ASP A 430 23.82 1.27 25.58
C ASP A 430 23.77 1.16 24.06
N SER A 431 24.49 0.20 23.48
CA SER A 431 24.54 -0.02 22.03
C SER A 431 23.22 -0.56 21.46
N ASN A 432 22.38 -1.20 22.29
CA ASN A 432 21.04 -1.64 21.88
C ASN A 432 20.05 -0.47 21.84
N ASN A 433 20.38 0.66 22.47
CA ASN A 433 19.56 1.86 22.47
C ASN A 433 20.40 3.08 22.08
N PRO A 434 20.70 3.24 20.77
CA PRO A 434 21.38 4.42 20.26
C PRO A 434 20.76 5.72 20.81
N PHE A 435 21.62 6.64 21.21
CA PHE A 435 21.24 7.94 21.77
C PHE A 435 20.40 7.92 23.05
N ILE A 436 20.31 6.80 23.77
CA ILE A 436 19.51 6.72 25.01
C ILE A 436 19.89 7.78 26.05
N SER A 437 21.18 8.11 26.17
CA SER A 437 21.65 9.13 27.09
C SER A 437 21.21 10.53 26.67
N GLN A 438 21.23 10.86 25.38
CA GLN A 438 20.69 12.13 24.87
C GLN A 438 19.19 12.24 25.12
N TRP A 439 18.43 11.15 24.88
CA TRP A 439 17.00 11.12 25.18
C TRP A 439 16.71 11.22 26.67
N ALA A 440 17.50 10.58 27.53
CA ALA A 440 17.38 10.67 28.98
C ALA A 440 17.65 12.10 29.48
N ILE A 441 18.69 12.76 28.97
CA ILE A 441 19.00 14.16 29.29
C ILE A 441 17.87 15.08 28.81
N PHE A 442 17.38 14.89 27.58
CA PHE A 442 16.28 15.66 27.02
C PHE A 442 14.99 15.51 27.85
N ALA A 443 14.60 14.27 28.15
CA ALA A 443 13.43 14.00 28.97
C ALA A 443 13.59 14.59 30.38
N THR A 444 14.77 14.44 31.00
CA THR A 444 15.07 15.04 32.31
C THR A 444 14.92 16.56 32.25
N ARG A 445 15.48 17.24 31.24
CA ARG A 445 15.32 18.68 31.04
C ARG A 445 13.83 19.06 30.99
N ASN A 446 13.03 18.39 30.17
CA ASN A 446 11.60 18.69 30.02
C ASN A 446 10.79 18.43 31.30
N ILE A 447 11.18 17.42 32.10
CA ILE A 447 10.54 17.10 33.38
C ILE A 447 10.86 18.17 34.44
N LEU A 448 12.07 18.75 34.40
CA LEU A 448 12.54 19.75 35.37
C LEU A 448 12.19 21.19 34.97
N GLU A 449 11.88 21.44 33.69
CA GLU A 449 11.64 22.77 33.15
C GLU A 449 10.51 23.49 33.90
N HIS A 450 10.85 24.60 34.56
CA HIS A 450 9.96 25.41 35.39
C HIS A 450 9.25 24.63 36.53
N ASN A 451 9.80 23.50 36.97
CA ASN A 451 9.21 22.68 38.03
C ASN A 451 10.17 22.53 39.23
N LEU A 452 10.02 23.43 40.22
CA LEU A 452 10.89 23.49 41.41
C LEU A 452 10.87 22.19 42.21
N GLU A 453 9.69 21.62 42.38
CA GLU A 453 9.45 20.38 43.10
C GLU A 453 10.20 19.18 42.50
N ASN A 454 10.26 19.09 41.16
CA ASN A 454 11.07 18.08 40.49
C ASN A 454 12.57 18.40 40.58
N GLN A 455 12.96 19.68 40.53
CA GLN A 455 14.36 20.11 40.67
C GLN A 455 14.91 19.78 42.06
N GLU A 456 14.12 19.98 43.12
CA GLU A 456 14.47 19.62 44.49
C GLU A 456 14.74 18.12 44.65
N LEU A 457 13.94 17.27 44.00
CA LEU A 457 14.18 15.83 43.99
C LEU A 457 15.55 15.49 43.40
N VAL A 458 15.91 16.08 42.26
CA VAL A 458 17.23 15.85 41.64
C VAL A 458 18.36 16.46 42.49
N ALA A 459 18.14 17.63 43.09
CA ALA A 459 19.11 18.27 43.98
C ALA A 459 19.35 17.46 45.28
N SER A 460 18.38 16.64 45.69
CA SER A 460 18.51 15.75 46.84
C SER A 460 19.33 14.48 46.56
N LEU A 461 19.71 14.21 45.31
CA LEU A 461 20.48 13.03 44.95
C LEU A 461 21.93 13.13 45.44
N GLU A 462 22.38 12.07 46.11
CA GLU A 462 23.74 11.98 46.63
C GLU A 462 24.73 11.46 45.58
N ARG A 463 25.88 12.13 45.50
CA ARG A 463 26.99 11.70 44.63
C ARG A 463 27.66 10.45 45.19
N ARG A 464 27.68 9.34 44.43
CA ARG A 464 28.31 8.07 44.83
C ARG A 464 29.63 7.72 44.12
N GLY A 465 30.00 8.44 43.06
CA GLY A 465 31.25 8.21 42.33
C GLY A 465 31.11 8.50 40.82
N VAL A 466 32.11 8.09 40.05
CA VAL A 466 32.10 8.16 38.58
C VAL A 466 31.37 6.94 38.02
N ALA A 467 30.58 7.13 36.96
CA ALA A 467 29.90 6.04 36.25
C ALA A 467 30.90 5.07 35.61
N ASP A 468 30.44 3.86 35.27
CA ASP A 468 31.27 2.85 34.58
C ASP A 468 31.83 3.39 33.26
N ASP A 469 33.16 3.40 33.14
CA ASP A 469 33.89 3.91 31.97
C ASP A 469 34.39 2.78 31.04
N SER A 470 33.99 1.53 31.27
CA SER A 470 34.36 0.35 30.46
C SER A 470 34.17 0.55 28.95
N ALA A 471 33.01 1.08 28.55
CA ALA A 471 32.66 1.43 27.18
C ALA A 471 33.57 2.52 26.59
N LEU A 472 33.89 3.55 27.37
CA LEU A 472 34.82 4.62 26.97
C LEU A 472 36.25 4.08 26.83
N ARG A 473 36.67 3.17 27.72
CA ARG A 473 37.98 2.50 27.66
C ARG A 473 38.13 1.65 26.40
N ALA A 474 37.08 0.95 25.99
CA ALA A 474 37.05 0.22 24.73
C ALA A 474 37.24 1.15 23.52
N MET A 475 36.72 2.38 23.60
CA MET A 475 36.93 3.44 22.60
C MET A 475 38.27 4.19 22.75
N GLY A 476 39.13 3.79 23.70
CA GLY A 476 40.43 4.41 23.92
C GLY A 476 40.40 5.66 24.80
N PHE A 477 39.38 5.84 25.64
CA PHE A 477 39.25 6.95 26.58
C PHE A 477 39.13 6.46 28.03
N ARG A 478 39.72 7.18 28.98
CA ARG A 478 39.55 6.98 30.42
C ARG A 478 38.87 8.18 31.04
N VAL A 479 38.03 7.92 32.03
CA VAL A 479 37.40 8.98 32.82
C VAL A 479 38.23 9.21 34.07
N GLU A 480 38.67 10.45 34.28
CA GLU A 480 39.41 10.87 35.47
C GLU A 480 38.63 11.97 36.18
N GLU A 481 38.48 11.85 37.49
CA GLU A 481 37.91 12.91 38.30
C GLU A 481 39.03 13.81 38.85
N ARG A 482 38.90 15.12 38.63
CA ARG A 482 39.83 16.11 39.15
C ARG A 482 39.08 17.35 39.62
N ASP A 483 39.28 17.73 40.89
CA ASP A 483 38.70 18.93 41.49
C ASP A 483 37.16 19.01 41.35
N GLY A 484 36.48 17.86 41.43
CA GLY A 484 35.02 17.76 41.25
C GLY A 484 34.54 17.76 39.78
N ASN A 485 35.45 17.96 38.82
CA ASN A 485 35.16 17.87 37.39
C ASN A 485 35.48 16.47 36.86
N VAL A 486 34.66 16.01 35.91
CA VAL A 486 34.88 14.76 35.18
C VAL A 486 35.62 15.08 33.87
N LEU A 487 36.81 14.51 33.70
CA LEU A 487 37.68 14.72 32.54
C LEU A 487 37.76 13.43 31.71
N LEU A 488 37.67 13.57 30.39
CA LEU A 488 37.91 12.48 29.45
C LEU A 488 39.37 12.57 28.95
N LYS A 489 40.18 11.54 29.22
CA LYS A 489 41.57 11.45 28.76
C LYS A 489 41.76 10.33 27.74
N PRO A 490 42.54 10.53 26.67
CA PRO A 490 42.95 9.42 25.81
C PRO A 490 43.74 8.38 26.61
N CYS A 491 43.44 7.10 26.42
CA CYS A 491 44.33 6.03 26.84
C CYS A 491 45.63 6.18 26.04
N SER A 492 46.72 6.60 26.69
CA SER A 492 48.05 6.51 26.09
C SER A 492 48.25 5.06 25.62
N LYS A 493 48.57 4.88 24.33
CA LYS A 493 49.23 3.65 23.90
C LYS A 493 50.52 3.60 24.70
N ASP A 494 50.66 2.64 25.62
CA ASP A 494 51.97 2.38 26.22
C ASP A 494 52.96 2.13 25.06
N PRO A 495 54.14 2.76 25.07
CA PRO A 495 55.11 2.66 23.99
C PRO A 495 55.64 1.25 23.77
#